data_AF-A0A497CDF6-F1
#
_entry.id   AF-A0A497CDF6-F1
#
_cell.length_a   1.000
_cell.length_b   1.000
_cell.length_c   1.000
_cell.angle_alpha   90.00
_cell.angle_beta   90.00
_cell.angle_gamma   90.00
#
_symmetry.space_group_name_H-M   'P 1'
#
loop_
_entity.id
_entity.type
_entity.pdbx_description
1 polymer ?
#
loop_
_entity_poly.entity_id
_entity_poly.type
_entity_poly.pdbx_seq_one_letter_code
_entity_poly.pdbx_strand_id
1 'polypeptide(L)'
;MTQTVPTLWPRWFFYFAIVVTVTGTILPFIAFLNWRFPTDVPISHGVVVREALWLGIYAAALVWLNKGQVLNIGLTIVLGVGFLLAESLLRMRARSQWHPKEE
;
A
#
# COMPACT_ATOMS: atom_id res chain seq x y z
N MET A 1 -25.31 -20.79 -23.03
CA MET A 1 -24.22 -20.05 -22.36
C MET A 1 -24.77 -19.53 -21.04
N THR A 2 -24.38 -20.11 -19.91
CA THR A 2 -24.81 -19.67 -18.58
C THR A 2 -24.05 -18.39 -18.22
N GLN A 3 -24.72 -17.24 -18.35
CA GLN A 3 -24.19 -15.97 -17.84
C GLN A 3 -24.26 -16.00 -16.32
N THR A 4 -23.11 -16.10 -15.65
CA THR A 4 -23.03 -15.98 -14.20
C THR A 4 -23.20 -14.51 -13.83
N VAL A 5 -24.22 -14.23 -13.03
CA VAL A 5 -24.54 -12.87 -12.55
C VAL A 5 -23.37 -12.36 -11.70
N PRO A 6 -22.93 -11.10 -11.85
CA PRO A 6 -21.82 -10.57 -11.08
C PRO A 6 -22.19 -10.46 -9.60
N THR A 7 -21.86 -11.48 -8.82
CA THR A 7 -22.05 -11.45 -7.37
C THR A 7 -21.09 -10.43 -6.75
N LEU A 8 -21.63 -9.52 -5.95
CA LEU A 8 -20.87 -8.45 -5.31
C LEU A 8 -19.82 -9.01 -4.32
N TRP A 9 -20.18 -10.05 -3.58
CA TRP A 9 -19.35 -10.65 -2.53
C TRP A 9 -18.01 -11.23 -3.03
N PRO A 10 -17.97 -12.13 -4.05
CA PRO A 10 -16.71 -12.65 -4.57
C PRO A 10 -15.80 -11.57 -5.17
N ARG A 11 -16.38 -10.50 -5.73
CA ARG A 11 -15.60 -9.37 -6.26
C ARG A 11 -14.83 -8.65 -5.16
N TRP A 12 -15.48 -8.34 -4.03
CA TRP A 12 -14.81 -7.72 -2.89
C TRP A 12 -13.77 -8.63 -2.26
N PHE A 13 -14.08 -9.92 -2.13
CA PHE A 13 -13.12 -10.90 -1.61
C PHE A 13 -11.84 -10.97 -2.46
N PHE A 14 -11.97 -10.88 -3.79
CA PHE A 14 -10.82 -10.83 -4.69
C PHE A 14 -9.90 -9.63 -4.42
N TYR A 15 -10.45 -8.42 -4.29
CA TYR A 15 -9.63 -7.24 -3.98
C TYR A 15 -9.01 -7.32 -2.58
N PHE A 16 -9.75 -7.82 -1.59
CA PHE A 16 -9.22 -8.07 -0.27
C PHE A 16 -8.05 -9.06 -0.29
N ALA A 17 -8.20 -10.18 -1.00
CA ALA A 17 -7.14 -11.16 -1.16
C ALA A 17 -5.90 -10.56 -1.85
N ILE A 18 -6.07 -9.72 -2.87
CA ILE A 18 -4.96 -8.99 -3.50
C ILE A 18 -4.20 -8.15 -2.47
N VAL A 19 -4.90 -7.36 -1.66
CA VAL A 19 -4.26 -6.52 -0.65
C VAL A 19 -3.45 -7.39 0.32
N VAL A 20 -4.04 -8.49 0.81
CA VAL A 20 -3.36 -9.39 1.76
C VAL A 20 -2.14 -10.06 1.14
N THR A 21 -2.27 -10.63 -0.07
CA THR A 21 -1.17 -11.31 -0.75
C THR A 21 -0.05 -10.34 -1.08
N VAL A 22 -0.36 -9.17 -1.65
CA VAL A 22 0.66 -8.18 -2.02
C VAL A 22 1.34 -7.62 -0.78
N THR A 23 0.59 -7.27 0.26
CA THR A 23 1.16 -6.79 1.53
C THR A 23 2.06 -7.85 2.17
N GLY A 24 1.61 -9.11 2.21
CA GLY A 24 2.38 -10.23 2.77
C GLY A 24 3.67 -10.52 1.99
N THR A 25 3.65 -10.41 0.66
CA THR A 25 4.86 -10.58 -0.17
C THR A 25 5.82 -9.41 -0.07
N ILE A 26 5.30 -8.19 0.11
CA ILE A 26 6.12 -6.97 0.18
C ILE A 26 6.74 -6.76 1.57
N LEU A 27 6.09 -7.25 2.63
CA LEU A 27 6.58 -7.20 4.01
C LEU A 27 8.06 -7.64 4.16
N PRO A 28 8.48 -8.84 3.70
CA PRO A 28 9.88 -9.25 3.79
C PRO A 28 10.80 -8.38 2.94
N PHE A 29 10.33 -7.84 1.81
CA PHE A 29 11.11 -6.95 0.96
C PHE A 29 11.40 -5.60 1.65
N ILE A 30 10.36 -4.99 2.24
CA ILE A 30 10.49 -3.73 2.99
C ILE A 30 11.32 -3.95 4.27
N ALA A 31 11.12 -5.07 4.98
CA ALA A 31 11.93 -5.42 6.14
C ALA A 31 13.41 -5.60 5.78
N PHE A 32 13.70 -6.28 4.67
CA PHE A 32 15.06 -6.44 4.15
C PHE A 32 15.69 -5.10 3.75
N LEU A 33 14.93 -4.23 3.08
CA LEU A 33 15.42 -2.92 2.67
C LEU A 33 15.74 -2.02 3.87
N ASN A 34 14.88 -2.02 4.89
CA ASN A 34 15.10 -1.30 6.15
C ASN A 34 16.32 -1.84 6.92
N TRP A 35 16.55 -3.16 6.87
CA TRP A 35 17.76 -3.74 7.44
C TRP A 35 19.03 -3.36 6.66
N ARG A 36 18.93 -3.23 5.33
CA ARG A 36 20.06 -2.88 4.46
C ARG A 36 20.44 -1.40 4.50
N PHE A 37 19.46 -0.53 4.72
CA PHE A 37 19.62 0.92 4.83
C PHE A 37 19.14 1.40 6.21
N PRO A 38 19.90 1.09 7.28
CA PRO A 38 19.59 1.58 8.61
C PRO A 38 19.63 3.12 8.57
N THR A 39 18.48 3.73 8.81
CA THR A 39 18.35 5.18 8.99
C THR A 39 18.53 5.47 10.48
N ASP A 40 19.21 6.57 10.85
CA ASP A 40 19.53 6.95 12.24
C ASP A 40 18.32 7.05 13.21
N VAL A 41 17.09 7.00 12.69
CA VAL A 41 15.86 7.06 13.49
C VAL A 41 15.31 5.64 13.68
N PRO A 42 15.06 5.17 14.92
CA PRO A 42 14.53 3.84 15.16
C PRO A 42 13.20 3.64 14.45
N ILE A 43 13.19 2.77 13.45
CA ILE A 43 12.04 2.49 12.61
C ILE A 43 11.06 1.64 13.40
N SER A 44 9.94 2.25 13.84
CA SER A 44 8.86 1.51 14.49
C SER A 44 8.30 0.45 13.55
N HIS A 45 8.10 -0.78 14.03
CA HIS A 45 7.50 -1.89 13.29
C HIS A 45 6.16 -1.51 12.62
N GLY A 46 5.40 -0.58 13.23
CA GLY A 46 4.15 -0.09 12.65
C GLY A 46 4.33 0.68 11.33
N VAL A 47 5.52 1.25 11.08
CA VAL A 47 5.81 1.95 9.82
C VAL A 47 6.04 0.97 8.68
N VAL A 48 6.81 -0.10 8.93
CA VAL A 48 7.08 -1.18 7.95
C VAL A 48 5.78 -1.83 7.49
N VAL A 49 4.88 -2.13 8.43
CA VAL A 49 3.56 -2.71 8.12
C VAL A 49 2.71 -1.74 7.32
N ARG A 50 2.75 -0.44 7.64
CA ARG A 50 1.99 0.58 6.92
C ARG A 50 2.48 0.77 5.49
N GLU A 51 3.79 0.84 5.27
CA GLU A 51 4.39 0.95 3.93
C GLU A 51 4.03 -0.27 3.05
N ALA A 52 4.10 -1.47 3.62
CA ALA A 52 3.68 -2.69 2.91
C ALA A 52 2.17 -2.69 2.60
N LEU A 53 1.34 -2.24 3.55
CA LEU A 53 -0.11 -2.16 3.38
C LEU A 53 -0.50 -1.17 2.28
N TRP A 54 0.16 -0.01 2.24
CA TRP A 54 -0.04 0.99 1.21
C TRP A 54 0.27 0.40 -0.18
N LEU A 55 1.36 -0.33 -0.34
CA LEU A 55 1.66 -1.01 -1.61
C LEU A 55 0.60 -2.05 -1.99
N GLY A 56 0.03 -2.77 -1.02
CA GLY A 56 -1.10 -3.67 -1.25
C GLY A 56 -2.38 -2.96 -1.73
N ILE A 57 -2.74 -1.83 -1.09
CA ILE A 57 -3.88 -1.00 -1.49
C ILE A 57 -3.67 -0.44 -2.90
N TYR A 58 -2.45 0.03 -3.20
CA TYR A 58 -2.08 0.54 -4.51
C TYR A 58 -2.24 -0.53 -5.60
N ALA A 59 -1.75 -1.76 -5.37
CA ALA A 59 -1.94 -2.87 -6.30
C ALA A 59 -3.42 -3.21 -6.54
N ALA A 60 -4.24 -3.24 -5.48
CA ALA A 60 -5.69 -3.44 -5.61
C ALA A 60 -6.36 -2.31 -6.43
N ALA A 61 -5.94 -1.06 -6.24
CA ALA A 61 -6.43 0.07 -7.03
C ALA A 61 -6.04 -0.04 -8.53
N LEU A 62 -4.83 -0.51 -8.84
CA LEU A 62 -4.42 -0.77 -10.22
C LEU A 62 -5.30 -1.86 -10.85
N VAL A 63 -5.50 -2.98 -10.16
CA VAL A 63 -6.36 -4.07 -10.66
C VAL A 63 -7.80 -3.59 -10.85
N TRP A 64 -8.30 -2.72 -9.97
CA TRP A 64 -9.61 -2.09 -10.12
C TRP A 64 -9.69 -1.22 -11.38
N LEU A 65 -8.70 -0.37 -11.63
CA LEU A 65 -8.65 0.48 -12.82
C LEU A 65 -8.46 -0.32 -14.11
N ASN A 66 -7.73 -1.43 -14.05
CA ASN A 66 -7.56 -2.34 -15.18
C ASN A 66 -8.90 -2.95 -15.62
N LYS A 67 -9.78 -3.28 -14.67
CA LYS A 67 -11.14 -3.77 -14.96
C LYS A 67 -11.97 -2.76 -15.75
N GLY A 68 -11.76 -1.47 -15.53
CA GLY A 68 -12.40 -0.39 -16.30
C GLY A 68 -11.70 -0.09 -17.63
N GLN A 69 -10.62 -0.79 -17.98
CA GLN A 69 -9.74 -0.52 -19.13
C GLN A 69 -9.18 0.91 -19.17
N VAL A 70 -9.15 1.58 -18.02
CA VAL A 70 -8.61 2.95 -17.88
C VAL A 70 -7.11 2.91 -17.58
N LEU A 71 -6.56 1.74 -17.23
CA LEU A 71 -5.17 1.60 -16.81
C LEU A 71 -4.20 1.75 -17.99
N ASN A 72 -3.41 2.83 -17.96
CA ASN A 72 -2.27 3.08 -18.84
C ASN A 72 -0.98 3.08 -18.00
N ILE A 73 0.16 2.71 -18.59
CA ILE A 73 1.48 2.76 -17.93
C ILE A 73 1.73 4.14 -17.30
N GLY A 74 1.36 5.22 -17.98
CA GLY A 74 1.48 6.57 -17.43
C GLY A 74 0.66 6.77 -16.15
N LEU A 75 -0.58 6.27 -16.11
CA LEU A 75 -1.44 6.36 -14.93
C LEU A 75 -0.93 5.50 -13.77
N THR A 76 -0.36 4.34 -14.06
CA THR A 76 0.32 3.53 -13.04
C THR A 76 1.44 4.35 -12.39
N ILE A 77 2.34 4.95 -13.16
CA ILE A 77 3.44 5.75 -12.60
C ILE A 77 2.91 6.95 -11.80
N VAL A 78 1.96 7.71 -12.35
CA VAL A 78 1.39 8.90 -11.69
C VAL A 78 0.71 8.52 -10.38
N LEU A 79 -0.10 7.45 -10.36
CA LEU A 79 -0.74 6.98 -9.13
C LEU A 79 0.30 6.52 -8.11
N GLY A 80 1.33 5.78 -8.54
CA GLY A 80 2.41 5.34 -7.65
C GLY A 80 3.11 6.52 -6.98
N VAL A 81 3.44 7.57 -7.74
CA VAL A 81 4.05 8.79 -7.20
C VAL A 81 3.10 9.52 -6.24
N GLY A 82 1.83 9.69 -6.62
CA GLY A 82 0.82 10.32 -5.75
C GLY A 82 0.65 9.57 -4.43
N PHE A 83 0.73 8.25 -4.47
CA PHE A 83 0.62 7.40 -3.30
C PHE A 83 1.84 7.51 -2.37
N LEU A 84 3.05 7.52 -2.94
CA LEU A 84 4.29 7.75 -2.18
C LEU A 84 4.31 9.14 -1.54
N LEU A 85 3.80 10.15 -2.25
CA LEU A 85 3.64 11.51 -1.70
C LEU A 85 2.64 11.52 -0.54
N ALA A 86 1.50 10.84 -0.68
CA ALA A 86 0.52 10.72 0.40
C ALA A 86 1.13 10.05 1.65
N GLU A 87 1.85 8.94 1.48
CA GLU A 87 2.60 8.28 2.56
C GLU A 87 3.60 9.24 3.21
N SER A 88 4.38 9.98 2.40
CA SER A 88 5.38 10.93 2.90
C SER A 88 4.74 12.05 3.74
N LEU A 89 3.63 12.62 3.27
CA LEU A 89 2.87 13.65 3.98
C LEU A 89 2.26 13.11 5.28
N LEU A 90 1.70 11.90 5.26
CA LEU A 90 1.21 11.21 6.46
C LEU A 90 2.34 10.94 7.46
N ARG A 91 3.52 10.56 6.96
CA ARG A 91 4.73 10.34 7.78
C ARG A 91 5.24 11.64 8.39
N MET A 92 5.20 12.75 7.65
CA MET A 92 5.51 14.09 8.15
C MET A 92 4.52 14.53 9.22
N ARG A 93 3.21 14.33 8.99
CA ARG A 93 2.16 14.61 9.98
C ARG A 93 2.36 13.82 11.27
N ALA A 94 2.66 12.53 11.16
CA ALA A 94 2.91 11.66 12.30
C ALA A 94 4.14 12.09 13.11
N ARG A 95 5.21 12.57 12.45
CA ARG A 95 6.39 13.13 13.11
C ARG A 95 6.10 14.48 13.79
N SER A 96 5.29 15.33 13.16
CA SER A 96 4.92 16.63 13.72
C SER A 96 4.03 16.56 14.96
N GLN A 97 3.27 15.47 15.13
CA GLN A 97 2.41 15.23 16.30
C GLN A 97 3.16 14.52 17.44
N TRP A 98 4.46 14.26 17.29
CA TRP A 98 5.25 13.61 18.32
C TRP A 98 5.60 14.64 19.41
N HIS A 99 4.80 14.69 20.46
CA HIS A 99 5.15 15.37 21.70
C HIS A 99 6.12 14.45 22.46
N PRO A 100 7.34 14.91 22.79
CA PRO A 100 8.19 14.15 23.71
C PRO A 100 7.42 13.96 25.02
N LYS A 101 7.41 12.72 25.53
CA LYS A 101 6.92 12.46 26.88
C LYS A 101 7.72 13.37 27.82
N GLU A 102 7.04 14.35 28.40
CA GLU A 102 7.54 15.06 29.56
C GLU A 102 7.77 14.01 30.67
N GLU A 103 8.97 14.11 31.22
CA GLU A 103 9.67 13.25 32.17
C GLU A 103 8.92 12.88 33.45
#